data_AF-A0A1K2HPA5-F1
#
_entry.id   AF-A0A1K2HPA5-F1
#
_cell.length_a   1.000
_cell.length_b   1.000
_cell.length_c   1.000
_cell.angle_alpha   90.00
_cell.angle_beta   90.00
_cell.angle_gamma   90.00
#
_symmetry.space_group_name_H-M   'P 1'
#
loop_
_entity.id
_entity.type
_entity.pdbx_description
1 polymer ?
#
loop_
_entity_poly.entity_id
_entity_poly.type
_entity_poly.pdbx_seq_one_letter_code
_entity_poly.pdbx_strand_id
1 'polypeptide(L)'
;AYGSFTVDKDGNWTFTLNNSANAVQSLKAGEAVNQTFQVESLDGTTSTVTITINGTNDGAVIGAGAGDKNTGSVTEDVTLTSSGKLTVTDVDNGQAELKPATVTNAYGSFTVDKDGNWTFTLDNSAAAVQGLAAGQTVPLQFQVESLDGTTSTV
;
A
#
# COMPACT_ATOMS: atom_id res chain seq x y z
N ALA A 1 -0.92 12.02 20.77
CA ALA A 1 0.14 13.04 20.88
C ALA A 1 1.34 12.57 20.05
N TYR A 2 1.99 13.48 19.32
CA TYR A 2 3.07 13.12 18.39
C TYR A 2 4.43 12.91 19.08
N GLY A 3 4.62 13.45 20.29
CA GLY A 3 5.88 13.36 21.02
C GLY A 3 5.80 14.09 22.36
N SER A 4 6.96 14.33 22.96
CA SER A 4 7.12 15.13 24.17
C SER A 4 7.99 16.35 23.90
N PHE A 5 7.61 17.49 24.49
CA PHE A 5 8.36 18.74 24.44
C PHE A 5 8.81 19.13 25.84
N THR A 6 10.06 19.54 25.98
CA THR A 6 10.61 20.13 27.20
C THR A 6 11.35 21.42 26.87
N VAL A 7 11.35 22.36 27.80
CA VAL A 7 12.18 23.57 27.76
C VAL A 7 12.71 23.82 29.17
N ASP A 8 13.99 24.17 29.30
CA ASP A 8 14.60 24.50 30.58
C ASP A 8 14.57 26.01 30.86
N LYS A 9 15.05 26.40 32.06
CA LYS A 9 15.10 27.80 32.50
C LYS A 9 16.01 28.70 31.66
N ASP A 10 16.96 28.11 30.92
CA ASP A 10 17.91 28.84 30.07
C ASP A 10 17.39 28.92 28.61
N GLY A 11 16.21 28.34 28.34
CA GLY A 11 15.56 28.32 27.03
C GLY A 11 16.00 27.18 26.12
N ASN A 12 16.80 26.23 26.61
CA ASN A 12 17.13 25.05 25.82
C ASN A 12 15.91 24.14 25.76
N TRP A 13 15.47 23.81 24.55
CA TRP A 13 14.31 22.97 24.33
C TRP A 13 14.68 21.67 23.64
N THR A 14 13.85 20.65 23.86
CA THR A 14 13.96 19.35 23.18
C THR A 14 12.56 18.87 22.82
N PHE A 15 12.39 18.41 21.59
CA PHE A 15 11.23 17.64 21.17
C PHE A 15 11.66 16.21 20.87
N THR A 16 11.02 15.22 21.51
CA THR A 16 11.22 13.80 21.22
C THR A 16 9.97 13.26 20.54
N LEU A 17 10.09 12.89 19.26
CA LEU A 17 9.02 12.24 18.52
C LEU A 17 8.72 10.85 19.09
N ASN A 18 7.44 10.52 19.28
CA ASN A 18 7.02 9.15 19.56
C ASN A 18 6.74 8.44 18.23
N ASN A 19 7.77 7.83 17.65
CA ASN A 19 7.65 7.19 16.33
C ASN A 19 6.61 6.06 16.29
N SER A 20 6.40 5.36 17.41
CA SER A 20 5.39 4.28 17.49
C SER A 20 3.95 4.77 17.62
N ALA A 21 3.71 6.08 17.72
CA ALA A 21 2.36 6.60 17.79
C ALA A 21 1.67 6.40 16.44
N ASN A 22 0.45 5.83 16.45
CA ASN A 22 -0.34 5.64 15.24
C ASN A 22 -0.51 6.93 14.42
N ALA A 23 -0.65 8.09 15.08
CA ALA A 23 -0.78 9.37 14.40
C ALA A 23 0.50 9.81 13.66
N VAL A 24 1.67 9.31 14.07
CA VAL A 24 2.95 9.54 13.36
C VAL A 24 3.07 8.54 12.22
N GLN A 25 2.83 7.26 12.48
CA GLN A 25 2.91 6.19 11.49
C GLN A 25 1.86 6.30 10.38
N SER A 26 0.78 7.07 10.60
CA SER A 26 -0.25 7.30 9.60
C SER A 26 0.08 8.42 8.60
N LEU A 27 1.18 9.17 8.82
CA LEU A 27 1.58 10.27 7.97
C LEU A 27 2.32 9.74 6.73
N LYS A 28 1.62 9.77 5.59
CA LYS A 28 2.19 9.41 4.29
C LYS A 28 3.35 10.32 3.86
N ALA A 29 4.14 9.83 2.91
CA ALA A 29 5.16 10.63 2.26
C ALA A 29 4.60 11.95 1.69
N GLY A 30 5.24 13.06 2.08
CA GLY A 30 4.85 14.41 1.67
C GLY A 30 3.73 15.03 2.52
N GLU A 31 3.13 14.28 3.45
CA GLU A 31 2.28 14.86 4.50
C GLU A 31 3.14 15.46 5.60
N ALA A 32 2.68 16.57 6.17
CA ALA A 32 3.35 17.20 7.30
C ALA A 32 2.34 17.74 8.32
N VAL A 33 2.68 17.61 9.60
CA VAL A 33 1.88 18.13 10.71
C VAL A 33 2.75 19.02 11.59
N ASN A 34 2.22 20.19 11.94
CA ASN A 34 2.87 21.09 12.87
C ASN A 34 2.41 20.82 14.31
N GLN A 35 3.36 20.84 15.23
CA GLN A 35 3.13 20.87 16.68
C GLN A 35 3.63 22.21 17.21
N THR A 36 2.74 22.97 17.83
CA THR A 36 3.08 24.28 18.41
C THR A 36 3.09 24.18 19.93
N PHE A 37 4.21 24.58 20.53
CA PHE A 37 4.40 24.61 21.97
C PHE A 37 4.57 26.06 22.41
N GLN A 38 3.71 26.52 23.31
CA GLN A 38 3.87 27.83 23.94
C GLN A 38 4.91 27.72 25.04
N VAL A 39 5.87 28.64 25.04
CA VAL A 39 6.86 28.82 26.11
C VAL A 39 6.64 30.17 26.76
N GLU A 40 6.96 30.28 28.04
CA GLU A 40 6.70 31.47 28.85
C GLU A 40 7.95 31.80 29.66
N SER A 41 8.33 33.07 29.63
CA SER A 41 9.43 33.58 30.45
C SER A 41 8.94 33.95 31.86
N LEU A 42 9.86 34.23 32.78
CA LEU A 42 9.51 34.49 34.19
C LEU A 42 8.58 35.71 34.38
N ASP A 43 8.62 36.68 33.48
CA ASP A 43 7.76 37.87 33.52
C ASP A 43 6.37 37.66 32.88
N GLY A 44 6.09 36.45 32.38
CA GLY A 44 4.85 36.09 31.71
C GLY A 44 4.83 36.36 30.21
N THR A 45 5.91 36.88 29.62
CA THR A 45 6.01 37.04 28.15
C THR A 45 6.08 35.68 27.49
N THR A 46 5.22 35.45 26.49
CA THR A 46 5.11 34.15 25.81
C THR A 46 5.73 34.17 24.42
N SER A 47 6.21 33.00 23.99
CA SER A 47 6.68 32.73 22.63
C SER A 47 6.24 31.34 22.18
N THR A 48 6.51 30.96 20.94
CA THR A 48 6.13 29.67 20.38
C THR A 48 7.32 28.96 19.75
N VAL A 49 7.38 27.65 19.98
CA VAL A 49 8.23 26.72 19.23
C VAL A 49 7.32 25.89 18.35
N THR A 50 7.57 25.91 17.04
CA THR A 50 6.83 25.09 16.07
C THR A 50 7.73 23.98 15.55
N ILE A 51 7.28 22.74 15.70
CA ILE A 51 7.94 21.55 15.16
C ILE A 51 7.12 21.02 14.00
N THR A 52 7.73 20.90 12.83
CA THR A 52 7.12 20.23 11.66
C THR A 52 7.55 18.77 11.63
N ILE A 53 6.58 17.88 11.68
CA ILE A 53 6.76 16.43 11.57
C ILE A 53 6.41 16.07 10.13
N ASN A 54 7.36 15.50 9.40
CA ASN A 54 7.17 15.08 8.02
C ASN A 54 6.97 13.56 7.98
N GLY A 55 5.93 13.13 7.27
CA GLY A 55 5.66 11.72 7.01
C GLY A 55 6.67 11.10 6.05
N THR A 56 6.84 9.80 6.19
CA THR A 56 7.60 8.94 5.28
C THR A 56 6.68 7.88 4.72
N ASN A 57 7.06 7.25 3.61
CA ASN A 57 6.30 6.12 3.09
C ASN A 57 6.64 4.85 3.86
N ASP A 58 5.63 4.19 4.39
CA ASP A 58 5.72 2.82 4.88
C ASP A 58 5.10 1.90 3.83
N GLY A 59 5.90 0.98 3.27
CA GLY A 59 5.48 0.19 2.11
C GLY A 59 4.25 -0.69 2.38
N ALA A 60 3.28 -0.65 1.47
CA ALA A 60 2.12 -1.54 1.54
C ALA A 60 2.52 -3.03 1.53
N VAL A 61 1.72 -3.87 2.18
CA VAL A 61 1.80 -5.33 2.13
C VAL A 61 0.65 -5.86 1.28
N ILE A 62 0.98 -6.56 0.19
CA ILE A 62 0.00 -7.05 -0.79
C ILE A 62 0.05 -8.59 -0.84
N GLY A 63 -1.10 -9.25 -0.72
CA GLY A 63 -1.23 -10.69 -0.97
C GLY A 63 -0.66 -11.61 0.13
N ALA A 64 -0.44 -11.07 1.34
CA ALA A 64 0.12 -11.82 2.48
C ALA A 64 -0.88 -12.03 3.63
N GLY A 65 -2.15 -11.71 3.44
CA GLY A 65 -3.20 -11.85 4.45
C GLY A 65 -3.77 -13.25 4.52
N ALA A 66 -4.33 -13.58 5.69
CA ALA A 66 -4.99 -14.87 5.87
C ALA A 66 -6.18 -15.02 4.92
N GLY A 67 -6.19 -16.12 4.14
CA GLY A 67 -7.24 -16.40 3.17
C GLY A 67 -7.04 -15.74 1.80
N ASP A 68 -5.88 -15.13 1.55
CA ASP A 68 -5.55 -14.58 0.24
C ASP A 68 -5.55 -15.64 -0.85
N LYS A 69 -6.07 -15.24 -2.02
CA LYS A 69 -6.06 -16.05 -3.23
C LYS A 69 -5.16 -15.36 -4.22
N ASN A 70 -3.87 -15.64 -4.14
CA ASN A 70 -2.85 -15.10 -5.04
C ASN A 70 -2.60 -16.00 -6.26
N THR A 71 -3.34 -17.09 -6.43
CA THR A 71 -3.20 -17.98 -7.58
C THR A 71 -4.56 -18.42 -8.08
N GLY A 72 -4.67 -18.68 -9.38
CA GLY A 72 -5.84 -19.29 -10.01
C GLY A 72 -5.45 -20.25 -11.12
N SER A 73 -6.42 -20.97 -11.64
CA SER A 73 -6.25 -21.86 -12.79
C SER A 73 -7.44 -21.77 -13.73
N VAL A 74 -7.14 -21.85 -15.03
CA VAL A 74 -8.10 -21.96 -16.13
C VAL A 74 -7.69 -23.14 -17.00
N THR A 75 -8.63 -23.66 -17.76
CA THR A 75 -8.44 -24.81 -18.65
C THR A 75 -9.08 -24.48 -19.98
N GLU A 76 -8.30 -24.58 -21.05
CA GLU A 76 -8.77 -24.48 -22.44
C GLU A 76 -10.06 -25.29 -22.64
N ASP A 77 -11.01 -24.70 -23.36
CA ASP A 77 -12.33 -25.26 -23.69
C ASP A 77 -13.24 -25.64 -22.51
N VAL A 78 -12.80 -25.44 -21.27
CA VAL A 78 -13.52 -25.92 -20.07
C VAL A 78 -13.79 -24.79 -19.09
N THR A 79 -12.75 -24.15 -18.56
CA THR A 79 -12.86 -23.10 -17.54
C THR A 79 -12.09 -21.89 -18.02
N LEU A 80 -12.81 -20.86 -18.45
CA LEU A 80 -12.21 -19.70 -19.12
C LEU A 80 -11.94 -18.52 -18.19
N THR A 81 -12.42 -18.57 -16.95
CA THR A 81 -12.23 -17.49 -15.98
C THR A 81 -11.77 -18.02 -14.64
N SER A 82 -10.90 -17.25 -13.98
CA SER A 82 -10.50 -17.48 -12.59
C SER A 82 -10.45 -16.15 -11.87
N SER A 83 -10.79 -16.13 -10.59
CA SER A 83 -10.83 -14.90 -9.79
C SER A 83 -10.43 -15.15 -8.35
N GLY A 84 -10.03 -14.07 -7.69
CA GLY A 84 -9.61 -14.10 -6.30
C GLY A 84 -9.53 -12.71 -5.71
N LYS A 85 -9.00 -12.64 -4.49
CA LYS A 85 -8.79 -11.40 -3.76
C LYS A 85 -7.41 -11.40 -3.14
N LEU A 86 -6.72 -10.27 -3.31
CA LEU A 86 -5.49 -9.92 -2.60
C LEU A 86 -5.86 -9.01 -1.44
N THR A 87 -5.36 -9.29 -0.26
CA THR A 87 -5.36 -8.31 0.83
C THR A 87 -4.30 -7.25 0.53
N VAL A 88 -4.64 -6.01 0.88
CA VAL A 88 -3.71 -4.87 0.86
C VAL A 88 -3.80 -4.22 2.22
N THR A 89 -2.67 -4.09 2.89
CA THR A 89 -2.58 -3.37 4.15
C THR A 89 -1.47 -2.34 4.06
N ASP A 90 -1.72 -1.17 4.61
CA ASP A 90 -0.77 -0.07 4.65
C ASP A 90 -1.01 0.69 5.95
N VAL A 91 0.06 1.13 6.60
CA VAL A 91 -0.02 1.92 7.83
C VAL A 91 -0.25 3.40 7.52
N ASP A 92 0.15 3.85 6.32
CA ASP A 92 -0.09 5.19 5.83
C ASP A 92 -1.58 5.42 5.56
N ASN A 93 -2.10 6.51 6.09
CA ASN A 93 -3.54 6.75 6.08
C ASN A 93 -4.10 6.85 4.66
N GLY A 94 -4.97 5.90 4.31
CA GLY A 94 -5.64 5.83 3.02
C GLY A 94 -4.77 5.30 1.88
N GLN A 95 -3.64 4.65 2.15
CA GLN A 95 -2.78 4.05 1.10
C GLN A 95 -2.98 2.53 0.92
N ALA A 96 -3.84 1.90 1.74
CA ALA A 96 -4.17 0.47 1.69
C ALA A 96 -5.09 0.10 0.51
N GLU A 97 -4.72 0.46 -0.71
CA GLU A 97 -5.44 0.15 -1.95
C GLU A 97 -4.45 -0.17 -3.09
N LEU A 98 -4.89 -0.99 -4.03
CA LEU A 98 -4.19 -1.16 -5.31
C LEU A 98 -4.49 -0.03 -6.29
N LYS A 99 -3.57 0.22 -7.20
CA LYS A 99 -3.85 0.88 -8.48
C LYS A 99 -4.59 -0.12 -9.37
N PRO A 100 -5.84 0.16 -9.79
CA PRO A 100 -6.53 -0.73 -10.72
C PRO A 100 -5.73 -0.90 -12.00
N ALA A 101 -5.63 -2.12 -12.49
CA ALA A 101 -4.82 -2.45 -13.66
C ALA A 101 -5.47 -3.53 -14.52
N THR A 102 -5.18 -3.45 -15.82
CA THR A 102 -5.53 -4.48 -16.81
C THR A 102 -4.27 -4.85 -17.58
N VAL A 103 -3.93 -6.13 -17.61
CA VAL A 103 -2.77 -6.67 -18.32
C VAL A 103 -3.25 -7.76 -19.28
N THR A 104 -3.07 -7.54 -20.57
CA THR A 104 -3.37 -8.52 -21.61
C THR A 104 -2.09 -9.15 -22.13
N ASN A 105 -2.09 -10.47 -22.32
CA ASN A 105 -1.01 -11.21 -22.94
C ASN A 105 -1.55 -12.13 -24.06
N ALA A 106 -0.71 -13.02 -24.58
CA ALA A 106 -1.09 -13.94 -25.66
C ALA A 106 -2.17 -14.97 -25.27
N TYR A 107 -2.48 -15.13 -23.99
CA TYR A 107 -3.40 -16.14 -23.46
C TYR A 107 -4.72 -15.54 -22.96
N GLY A 108 -4.75 -14.26 -22.59
CA GLY A 108 -5.93 -13.64 -22.01
C GLY A 108 -5.68 -12.29 -21.36
N SER A 109 -6.63 -11.88 -20.52
CA SER A 109 -6.62 -10.59 -19.82
C SER A 109 -6.76 -10.79 -18.31
N PHE A 110 -5.83 -10.20 -17.56
CA PHE A 110 -5.88 -10.06 -16.11
C PHE A 110 -6.37 -8.66 -15.75
N THR A 111 -7.30 -8.55 -14.83
CA THR A 111 -7.75 -7.29 -14.25
C THR A 111 -7.67 -7.36 -12.74
N VAL A 112 -7.32 -6.25 -12.08
CA VAL A 112 -7.42 -6.09 -10.63
C VAL A 112 -8.01 -4.72 -10.30
N ASP A 113 -8.89 -4.68 -9.30
CA ASP A 113 -9.45 -3.43 -8.79
C ASP A 113 -8.68 -2.90 -7.56
N LYS A 114 -9.09 -1.72 -7.07
CA LYS A 114 -8.43 -1.06 -5.93
C LYS A 114 -8.53 -1.85 -4.62
N ASP A 115 -9.53 -2.73 -4.49
CA ASP A 115 -9.79 -3.53 -3.31
C ASP A 115 -9.11 -4.91 -3.38
N GLY A 116 -8.32 -5.14 -4.43
CA GLY A 116 -7.57 -6.36 -4.66
C GLY A 116 -8.38 -7.49 -5.28
N ASN A 117 -9.62 -7.26 -5.72
CA ASN A 117 -10.37 -8.27 -6.45
C ASN A 117 -9.78 -8.39 -7.85
N TRP A 118 -9.29 -9.58 -8.19
CA TRP A 118 -8.70 -9.84 -9.50
C TRP A 118 -9.51 -10.88 -10.27
N THR A 119 -9.40 -10.82 -11.59
CA THR A 119 -9.97 -11.80 -12.51
C THR A 119 -9.01 -12.00 -13.68
N PHE A 120 -8.73 -13.25 -14.02
CA PHE A 120 -8.11 -13.62 -15.28
C PHE A 120 -9.18 -14.24 -16.18
N THR A 121 -9.27 -13.75 -17.42
CA THR A 121 -10.12 -14.30 -18.48
C THR A 121 -9.24 -14.82 -19.61
N LEU A 122 -9.26 -16.13 -19.82
CA LEU A 122 -8.60 -16.81 -20.92
C LEU A 122 -9.27 -16.44 -22.24
N ASP A 123 -8.49 -16.01 -23.24
CA ASP A 123 -8.96 -15.90 -24.61
C ASP A 123 -8.89 -17.27 -25.27
N ASN A 124 -10.00 -18.00 -25.20
CA ASN A 124 -10.08 -19.36 -25.75
C ASN A 124 -9.89 -19.40 -27.27
N SER A 125 -10.02 -18.26 -27.97
CA SER A 125 -9.81 -18.20 -29.43
C SER A 125 -8.35 -17.94 -29.82
N ALA A 126 -7.51 -17.55 -28.85
CA ALA A 126 -6.11 -17.24 -29.12
C ALA A 126 -5.34 -18.48 -29.60
N ALA A 127 -4.53 -18.32 -30.64
CA ALA A 127 -3.72 -19.41 -31.18
C ALA A 127 -2.74 -19.99 -30.15
N ALA A 128 -2.29 -19.19 -29.17
CA ALA A 128 -1.45 -19.66 -28.08
C ALA A 128 -2.18 -20.58 -27.10
N VAL A 129 -3.50 -20.42 -26.96
CA VAL A 129 -4.37 -21.29 -26.14
C VAL A 129 -4.73 -22.54 -26.93
N GLN A 130 -5.25 -22.39 -28.16
CA GLN A 130 -5.63 -23.50 -29.03
C GLN A 130 -4.45 -24.40 -29.48
N GLY A 131 -3.23 -23.93 -29.26
CA GLY A 131 -2.00 -24.67 -29.53
C GLY A 131 -1.49 -25.50 -28.35
N LEU A 132 -2.17 -25.51 -27.19
CA LEU A 132 -1.74 -26.27 -26.02
C LEU A 132 -2.00 -27.77 -26.21
N ALA A 133 -1.05 -28.59 -25.81
CA ALA A 133 -1.25 -30.04 -25.76
C ALA A 133 -2.06 -30.44 -24.53
N ALA A 134 -2.75 -31.59 -24.59
CA ALA A 134 -3.49 -32.12 -23.45
C ALA A 134 -2.57 -32.29 -22.21
N GLY A 135 -2.93 -31.62 -21.11
CA GLY A 135 -2.16 -31.62 -19.86
C GLY A 135 -0.98 -30.64 -19.83
N GLN A 136 -0.73 -29.88 -20.89
CA GLN A 136 0.26 -28.80 -20.88
C GLN A 136 -0.20 -27.68 -19.95
N THR A 137 0.73 -27.17 -19.14
CA THR A 137 0.50 -26.02 -18.26
C THR A 137 1.43 -24.88 -18.61
N VAL A 138 0.91 -23.65 -18.58
CA VAL A 138 1.69 -22.42 -18.77
C VAL A 138 1.47 -21.53 -17.55
N PRO A 139 2.49 -21.33 -16.69
CA PRO A 139 2.38 -20.39 -15.60
C PRO A 139 2.41 -18.96 -16.15
N LEU A 140 1.47 -18.13 -15.67
CA LEU A 140 1.42 -16.70 -15.94
C LEU A 140 1.62 -15.95 -14.63
N GLN A 141 2.26 -14.79 -14.70
CA GLN A 141 2.50 -13.91 -13.57
C GLN A 141 2.07 -12.50 -13.94
N PHE A 142 1.42 -11.81 -13.01
CA PHE A 142 0.93 -10.46 -13.16
C PHE A 142 1.49 -9.60 -12.03
N GLN A 143 2.07 -8.45 -12.40
CA GLN A 143 2.49 -7.46 -11.43
C GLN A 143 1.29 -6.60 -11.03
N VAL A 144 1.14 -6.38 -9.73
CA VAL A 144 0.19 -5.43 -9.15
C VAL A 144 0.95 -4.37 -8.35
N GLU A 145 0.35 -3.20 -8.19
CA GLU A 145 0.98 -2.04 -7.54
C GLU A 145 -0.04 -1.36 -6.60
N SER A 146 0.37 -1.01 -5.38
CA SER A 146 -0.42 -0.19 -4.45
C SER A 146 -0.34 1.30 -4.78
N LEU A 147 -1.18 2.11 -4.13
CA LEU A 147 -1.18 3.58 -4.31
C LEU A 147 0.19 4.22 -4.03
N ASP A 148 0.92 3.68 -3.06
CA ASP A 148 2.24 4.13 -2.62
C ASP A 148 3.41 3.67 -3.53
N GLY A 149 3.13 2.82 -4.52
CA GLY A 149 4.11 2.28 -5.46
C GLY A 149 4.76 0.96 -5.04
N THR A 150 4.33 0.37 -3.92
CA THR A 150 4.78 -0.99 -3.56
C THR A 150 4.23 -1.99 -4.58
N THR A 151 5.07 -2.91 -5.06
CA THR A 151 4.70 -3.90 -6.08
C THR A 151 4.75 -5.32 -5.55
N SER A 152 3.88 -6.17 -6.08
CA SER A 152 3.85 -7.62 -5.82
C SER A 152 3.54 -8.39 -7.09
N THR A 153 3.83 -9.69 -7.10
CA THR A 153 3.57 -10.60 -8.22
C THR A 153 2.56 -11.67 -7.81
N VAL A 154 1.58 -11.88 -8.68
CA VAL A 154 0.40 -12.74 -8.47
C VAL A 154 0.26 -13.68 -9.66
#